data_AF-A0A355C693-F1
#
_entry.id   AF-A0A355C693-F1
#
_cell.length_a   1.000
_cell.length_b   1.000
_cell.length_c   1.000
_cell.angle_alpha   90.00
_cell.angle_beta   90.00
_cell.angle_gamma   90.00
#
_symmetry.space_group_name_H-M   'P 1'
#
loop_
_entity.id
_entity.type
_entity.pdbx_description
1 polymer ?
#
loop_
_entity_poly.entity_id
_entity_poly.type
_entity_poly.pdbx_seq_one_letter_code
_entity_poly.pdbx_strand_id
1 'polypeptide(L)'
;IVKEKTTFNVSLRRTYFDILAQPLIKYAARQEEDDTNYGGGYYFYDINAKFTHKFSDRDRLYLSIYTGDDAMHTKMRTKSANSSTYESKEWQKMNWGWGNLVTSLRWSRVVGSKLFMNTTAAFTRYRSDLKMGYEDQYVDKSVTPHKTSKSEIALKYDSGIHDWTAKVDFDYTPGPSHDIKFGTNYTYHTFSPDVSSIKVNDTDPNTQKIDTIVGSPKVYAHETMSYIEDNIALGEL
;
A
#
# COMPACT_ATOMS: atom_id res chain seq x y z
N ILE A 1 11.52 -29.94 6.37
CA ILE A 1 10.65 -29.62 7.53
C ILE A 1 10.99 -30.59 8.65
N VAL A 2 11.50 -30.11 9.79
CA VAL A 2 11.76 -30.98 10.95
C VAL A 2 10.48 -31.05 11.77
N LYS A 3 9.88 -32.24 11.84
CA LYS A 3 8.66 -32.54 12.61
C LYS A 3 8.84 -32.03 14.05
N GLU A 4 7.81 -31.39 14.61
CA GLU A 4 7.75 -30.85 15.99
C GLU A 4 8.61 -29.62 16.33
N LYS A 5 9.61 -29.25 15.51
CA LYS A 5 10.43 -28.04 15.74
C LYS A 5 10.01 -26.85 14.89
N THR A 6 9.40 -27.09 13.73
CA THR A 6 9.02 -26.03 12.79
C THR A 6 7.50 -26.01 12.61
N THR A 7 6.90 -24.84 12.80
CA THR A 7 5.49 -24.59 12.49
C THR A 7 5.39 -23.45 11.49
N PHE A 8 4.38 -23.50 10.63
CA PHE A 8 4.11 -22.42 9.68
C PHE A 8 2.61 -22.22 9.49
N ASN A 9 2.23 -21.00 9.14
CA ASN A 9 0.88 -20.63 8.75
C ASN A 9 0.98 -19.66 7.58
N VAL A 10 0.17 -19.88 6.56
CA VAL A 10 0.06 -19.00 5.40
C VAL A 10 -1.42 -18.76 5.13
N SER A 11 -1.80 -17.51 4.95
CA SER A 11 -3.15 -17.12 4.53
C SER A 11 -3.06 -16.14 3.37
N LEU A 12 -4.05 -16.20 2.49
CA LEU A 12 -4.20 -15.33 1.34
C LEU A 12 -5.63 -14.81 1.32
N ARG A 13 -5.82 -13.53 0.99
CA ARG A 13 -7.14 -12.89 0.86
C ARG A 13 -7.19 -12.09 -0.44
N ARG A 14 -8.36 -12.06 -1.07
CA ARG A 14 -8.66 -11.27 -2.28
C ARG A 14 -10.11 -10.79 -2.19
N THR A 15 -10.34 -9.51 -2.46
CA THR A 15 -11.68 -8.90 -2.39
C THR A 15 -12.25 -8.62 -3.77
N TYR A 16 -13.41 -9.18 -4.10
CA TYR A 16 -14.01 -9.08 -5.43
C TYR A 16 -14.99 -7.90 -5.59
N PHE A 17 -14.84 -6.83 -4.82
CA PHE A 17 -15.77 -5.69 -4.85
C PHE A 17 -15.77 -4.98 -6.21
N ASP A 18 -14.62 -4.95 -6.89
CA ASP A 18 -14.46 -4.51 -8.28
C ASP A 18 -15.36 -5.25 -9.27
N ILE A 19 -15.73 -6.50 -8.99
CA ILE A 19 -16.62 -7.29 -9.85
C ILE A 19 -18.06 -7.25 -9.33
N LEU A 20 -18.24 -7.51 -8.03
CA LEU A 20 -19.56 -7.68 -7.42
C LEU A 20 -20.36 -6.37 -7.34
N ALA A 21 -19.69 -5.22 -7.25
CA ALA A 21 -20.37 -3.92 -7.22
C ALA A 21 -20.78 -3.40 -8.62
N GLN A 22 -20.26 -3.97 -9.71
CA GLN A 22 -20.51 -3.46 -11.08
C GLN A 22 -22.00 -3.30 -11.43
N PRO A 23 -22.92 -4.22 -11.07
CA PRO A 23 -24.34 -4.04 -11.37
C PRO A 23 -24.95 -2.83 -10.67
N LEU A 24 -24.61 -2.62 -9.39
CA LEU A 24 -25.09 -1.50 -8.59
C LEU A 24 -24.51 -0.17 -9.09
N ILE A 25 -23.21 -0.15 -9.42
CA ILE A 25 -22.52 1.01 -9.99
C ILE A 25 -23.17 1.42 -11.32
N LYS A 26 -23.41 0.46 -12.21
CA LYS A 26 -24.08 0.70 -13.49
C LYS A 26 -25.54 1.13 -13.32
N TYR A 27 -26.23 0.61 -12.31
CA TYR A 27 -27.61 1.00 -12.01
C TYR A 27 -27.69 2.45 -11.52
N ALA A 28 -26.81 2.84 -10.59
CA ALA A 28 -26.73 4.21 -10.09
C ALA A 28 -26.36 5.20 -11.21
N ALA A 29 -25.41 4.85 -12.08
CA ALA A 29 -25.00 5.69 -13.21
C ALA A 29 -26.14 5.97 -14.22
N ARG A 30 -27.07 5.03 -14.38
CA ARG A 30 -28.22 5.19 -15.29
C ARG A 30 -29.33 6.11 -14.77
N GLN A 31 -29.32 6.43 -13.47
CA GLN A 31 -30.31 7.31 -12.85
C GLN A 31 -29.99 8.79 -13.04
N GLU A 32 -28.78 9.12 -13.50
CA GLU A 32 -28.40 10.49 -13.83
C GLU A 32 -28.86 10.85 -15.25
N GLU A 33 -29.42 12.05 -15.41
CA GLU A 33 -30.08 12.51 -16.65
C GLU A 33 -29.09 12.77 -17.82
N ASP A 34 -27.79 12.90 -17.55
CA ASP A 34 -26.79 13.46 -18.48
C ASP A 34 -26.01 12.43 -19.33
N ASP A 35 -26.53 11.22 -19.55
CA ASP A 35 -25.77 10.12 -20.20
C ASP A 35 -24.41 9.94 -19.48
N THR A 36 -24.35 10.09 -18.17
CA THR A 36 -23.12 9.88 -17.40
C THR A 36 -22.85 8.38 -17.32
N ASN A 37 -21.67 7.98 -17.82
CA ASN A 37 -21.20 6.60 -17.69
C ASN A 37 -20.13 6.59 -16.61
N TYR A 38 -20.48 6.05 -15.45
CA TYR A 38 -19.58 5.89 -14.33
C TYR A 38 -19.14 4.42 -14.23
N GLY A 39 -17.84 4.20 -14.42
CA GLY A 39 -17.18 2.94 -14.16
C GLY A 39 -16.21 3.11 -13.01
N GLY A 40 -16.18 2.15 -12.09
CA GLY A 40 -15.22 2.17 -11.00
C GLY A 40 -15.11 0.80 -10.34
N GLY A 41 -14.07 0.62 -9.55
CA GLY A 41 -13.80 -0.61 -8.84
C GLY A 41 -12.80 -0.37 -7.73
N TYR A 42 -12.94 -1.16 -6.67
CA TYR A 42 -11.96 -1.24 -5.60
C TYR A 42 -11.72 -2.70 -5.28
N TYR A 43 -10.46 -3.03 -5.06
CA TYR A 43 -10.07 -4.39 -4.77
C TYR A 43 -8.76 -4.42 -4.00
N PHE A 44 -8.59 -5.42 -3.16
CA PHE A 44 -7.31 -5.66 -2.50
C PHE A 44 -6.96 -7.14 -2.53
N TYR A 45 -5.67 -7.43 -2.35
CA TYR A 45 -5.18 -8.75 -2.03
C TYR A 45 -4.10 -8.66 -0.96
N ASP A 46 -4.00 -9.69 -0.13
CA ASP A 46 -2.93 -9.80 0.83
C ASP A 46 -2.49 -11.24 1.07
N ILE A 47 -1.26 -11.37 1.55
CA ILE A 47 -0.62 -12.60 1.98
C ILE A 47 -0.05 -12.37 3.37
N ASN A 48 -0.36 -13.27 4.30
CA ASN A 48 0.28 -13.34 5.61
C ASN A 48 0.96 -14.70 5.72
N ALA A 49 2.26 -14.70 6.03
CA ALA A 49 3.03 -15.91 6.24
C ALA A 49 3.81 -15.80 7.55
N LYS A 50 3.67 -16.79 8.42
CA LYS A 50 4.39 -16.87 9.69
C LYS A 50 5.05 -18.23 9.79
N PHE A 51 6.36 -18.22 10.00
CA PHE A 51 7.18 -19.40 10.25
C PHE A 51 7.78 -19.29 11.64
N THR A 52 7.76 -20.38 12.38
CA THR A 52 8.40 -20.47 13.69
C THR A 52 9.28 -21.69 13.71
N HIS A 53 10.51 -21.54 14.19
CA HIS A 53 11.46 -22.63 14.34
C HIS A 53 12.04 -22.63 15.74
N LYS A 54 11.90 -23.75 16.44
CA LYS A 54 12.49 -24.00 17.76
C LYS A 54 13.84 -24.68 17.56
N PHE A 55 14.93 -23.95 17.79
CA PHE A 55 16.28 -24.52 17.74
C PHE A 55 16.57 -25.35 19.00
N SER A 56 16.17 -24.83 20.16
CA SER A 56 16.36 -25.45 21.48
C SER A 56 15.16 -25.13 22.40
N ASP A 57 15.18 -25.59 23.64
CA ASP A 57 14.20 -25.15 24.65
C ASP A 57 14.35 -23.68 25.04
N ARG A 58 15.51 -23.08 24.74
CA ARG A 58 15.82 -21.68 25.05
C ARG A 58 15.75 -20.77 23.84
N ASP A 59 15.88 -21.28 22.62
CA ASP A 59 16.02 -20.48 21.41
C ASP A 59 14.91 -20.77 20.39
N ARG A 60 14.18 -19.72 20.03
CA ARG A 60 13.12 -19.78 19.03
C ARG A 60 13.19 -18.62 18.07
N LEU A 61 13.09 -18.92 16.78
CA LEU A 61 13.09 -17.96 15.69
C LEU A 61 11.69 -17.85 15.09
N TYR A 62 11.30 -16.64 14.77
CA TYR A 62 10.05 -16.32 14.12
C TYR A 62 10.35 -15.49 12.87
N LEU A 63 9.85 -15.93 11.72
CA LEU A 63 9.84 -15.15 10.50
C LEU A 63 8.38 -14.81 10.19
N SER A 64 8.06 -13.53 10.05
CA SER A 64 6.72 -13.07 9.67
C SER A 64 6.83 -12.18 8.44
N ILE A 65 6.01 -12.47 7.44
CA ILE A 65 5.90 -11.72 6.19
C ILE A 65 4.44 -11.37 5.99
N TYR A 66 4.17 -10.09 5.80
CA TYR A 66 2.89 -9.58 5.33
C TYR A 66 3.13 -8.77 4.06
N THR A 67 2.35 -9.01 3.03
CA THR A 67 2.31 -8.14 1.86
C THR A 67 0.87 -7.97 1.42
N GLY A 68 0.48 -6.75 1.10
CA GLY A 68 -0.84 -6.46 0.59
C GLY A 68 -0.80 -5.27 -0.35
N ASP A 69 -1.61 -5.33 -1.40
CA ASP A 69 -1.85 -4.20 -2.28
C ASP A 69 -3.36 -3.97 -2.41
N ASP A 70 -3.71 -2.70 -2.40
CA ASP A 70 -5.04 -2.16 -2.64
C ASP A 70 -5.01 -1.35 -3.94
N ALA A 71 -6.10 -1.42 -4.68
CA ALA A 71 -6.28 -0.65 -5.90
C ALA A 71 -7.72 -0.15 -5.99
N MET A 72 -7.85 1.14 -6.28
CA MET A 72 -9.10 1.78 -6.68
C MET A 72 -8.92 2.39 -8.07
N HIS A 73 -9.94 2.25 -8.91
CA HIS A 73 -9.98 2.94 -10.19
C HIS A 73 -11.37 3.53 -10.44
N THR A 74 -11.42 4.66 -11.12
CA THR A 74 -12.64 5.28 -11.63
C THR A 74 -12.39 5.81 -13.04
N LYS A 75 -13.43 5.71 -13.88
CA LYS A 75 -13.53 6.36 -15.18
C LYS A 75 -14.95 6.88 -15.33
N MET A 76 -15.10 8.19 -15.31
CA MET A 76 -16.38 8.87 -15.38
C MET A 76 -16.44 9.70 -16.64
N ARG A 77 -17.46 9.50 -17.48
CA ARG A 77 -17.74 10.40 -18.60
C ARG A 77 -18.33 11.69 -18.03
N THR A 78 -17.67 12.82 -18.27
CA THR A 78 -18.08 14.14 -17.77
C THR A 78 -18.89 14.92 -18.78
N LYS A 79 -18.64 14.72 -20.07
CA LYS A 79 -19.44 15.31 -21.16
C LYS A 79 -19.58 14.35 -22.32
N SER A 80 -20.72 14.45 -23.01
CA SER A 80 -21.06 13.68 -24.20
C SER A 80 -21.84 14.60 -25.13
N ALA A 81 -21.37 14.77 -26.36
CA ALA A 81 -22.07 15.50 -27.40
C ALA A 81 -22.09 14.66 -28.68
N ASN A 82 -23.24 14.59 -29.34
CA ASN A 82 -23.40 13.84 -30.58
C ASN A 82 -24.29 14.62 -31.54
N SER A 83 -23.81 14.83 -32.76
CA SER A 83 -24.56 15.48 -33.84
C SER A 83 -24.39 14.71 -35.15
N SER A 84 -25.01 15.22 -36.22
CA SER A 84 -24.84 14.69 -37.57
C SER A 84 -23.41 14.85 -38.11
N THR A 85 -22.64 15.81 -37.60
CA THR A 85 -21.31 16.16 -38.13
C THR A 85 -20.16 15.81 -37.19
N TYR A 86 -20.42 15.56 -35.90
CA TYR A 86 -19.38 15.23 -34.94
C TYR A 86 -19.88 14.43 -33.74
N GLU A 87 -18.95 13.84 -33.00
CA GLU A 87 -19.16 13.27 -31.67
C GLU A 87 -17.99 13.64 -30.76
N SER A 88 -18.28 14.06 -29.53
CA SER A 88 -17.28 14.44 -28.52
C SER A 88 -17.58 13.75 -27.20
N LYS A 89 -16.56 13.20 -26.56
CA LYS A 89 -16.67 12.55 -25.25
C LYS A 89 -15.48 12.92 -24.38
N GLU A 90 -15.77 13.31 -23.15
CA GLU A 90 -14.75 13.66 -22.15
C GLU A 90 -14.84 12.67 -20.99
N TRP A 91 -13.70 12.24 -20.45
CA TRP A 91 -13.62 11.40 -19.27
C TRP A 91 -12.63 11.94 -18.25
N GLN A 92 -13.02 11.85 -16.99
CA GLN A 92 -12.11 11.91 -15.85
C GLN A 92 -11.75 10.49 -15.40
N LYS A 93 -10.47 10.27 -15.13
CA LYS A 93 -9.92 9.00 -14.67
C LYS A 93 -9.19 9.19 -13.36
N MET A 94 -9.31 8.21 -12.49
CA MET A 94 -8.44 8.06 -11.32
C MET A 94 -8.02 6.61 -11.23
N ASN A 95 -6.74 6.36 -10.95
CA ASN A 95 -6.24 5.07 -10.52
C ASN A 95 -5.38 5.32 -9.29
N TRP A 96 -5.74 4.72 -8.16
CA TRP A 96 -5.01 4.87 -6.93
C TRP A 96 -4.63 3.49 -6.40
N GLY A 97 -3.33 3.22 -6.34
CA GLY A 97 -2.76 2.04 -5.72
C GLY A 97 -2.07 2.41 -4.42
N TRP A 98 -2.15 1.53 -3.43
CA TRP A 98 -1.25 1.56 -2.28
C TRP A 98 -0.92 0.16 -1.82
N GLY A 99 0.24 0.00 -1.19
CA GLY A 99 0.72 -1.31 -0.81
C GLY A 99 1.67 -1.27 0.37
N ASN A 100 1.60 -2.34 1.16
CA ASN A 100 2.36 -2.55 2.37
C ASN A 100 3.14 -3.86 2.26
N LEU A 101 4.41 -3.84 2.64
CA LEU A 101 5.23 -5.01 2.88
C LEU A 101 5.83 -4.89 4.27
N VAL A 102 5.67 -5.91 5.09
CA VAL A 102 6.28 -6.01 6.41
C VAL A 102 6.96 -7.37 6.49
N THR A 103 8.27 -7.37 6.69
CA THR A 103 9.05 -8.58 6.95
C THR A 103 9.74 -8.42 8.29
N SER A 104 9.60 -9.40 9.17
CA SER A 104 10.26 -9.38 10.47
C SER A 104 10.87 -10.74 10.81
N LEU A 105 12.07 -10.69 11.37
CA LEU A 105 12.79 -11.80 11.93
C LEU A 105 12.96 -11.53 13.43
N ARG A 106 12.32 -12.34 14.26
CA ARG A 106 12.43 -12.25 15.72
C ARG A 106 13.10 -13.49 16.27
N TRP A 107 14.18 -13.30 17.03
CA TRP A 107 14.80 -14.32 17.85
C TRP A 107 14.41 -14.10 19.30
N SER A 108 13.79 -15.11 19.89
CA SER A 108 13.45 -15.15 21.31
C SER A 108 14.38 -16.12 22.01
N ARG A 109 15.03 -15.64 23.08
CA ARG A 109 15.99 -16.41 23.88
C ARG A 109 15.66 -16.35 25.37
N VAL A 110 15.62 -17.52 26.00
CA VAL A 110 15.70 -17.65 27.45
C VAL A 110 17.17 -17.54 27.86
N VAL A 111 17.57 -16.38 28.40
CA VAL A 111 18.97 -16.12 28.79
C VAL A 111 19.29 -16.80 30.12
N GLY A 112 18.34 -16.76 31.06
CA GLY A 112 18.42 -17.43 32.35
C GLY A 112 17.02 -17.76 32.87
N SER A 113 16.92 -18.29 34.10
CA SER A 113 15.62 -18.64 34.71
C SER A 113 14.69 -17.46 34.95
N LYS A 114 15.21 -16.23 34.91
CA LYS A 114 14.51 -14.98 35.22
C LYS A 114 14.60 -13.93 34.11
N LEU A 115 15.34 -14.20 33.02
CA LEU A 115 15.62 -13.21 31.98
C LEU A 115 15.31 -13.78 30.61
N PHE A 116 14.39 -13.13 29.92
CA PHE A 116 13.99 -13.42 28.55
C PHE A 116 14.39 -12.25 27.65
N MET A 117 14.86 -12.55 26.46
CA MET A 117 15.29 -11.56 25.47
C MET A 117 14.56 -11.80 24.16
N ASN A 118 14.11 -10.72 23.53
CA ASN A 118 13.59 -10.73 22.16
C ASN A 118 14.39 -9.75 21.31
N THR A 119 15.09 -10.27 20.30
CA THR A 119 15.78 -9.45 19.30
C THR A 119 14.98 -9.51 18.00
N THR A 120 14.59 -8.36 17.46
CA THR A 120 13.82 -8.26 16.22
C THR A 120 14.57 -7.41 15.21
N ALA A 121 14.71 -7.93 13.98
CA ALA A 121 15.06 -7.16 12.81
C ALA A 121 13.83 -7.11 11.89
N ALA A 122 13.45 -5.93 11.40
CA ALA A 122 12.31 -5.78 10.52
C ALA A 122 12.61 -4.84 9.36
N PHE A 123 11.92 -5.07 8.26
CA PHE A 123 11.87 -4.22 7.09
C PHE A 123 10.41 -3.92 6.76
N THR A 124 10.09 -2.64 6.61
CA THR A 124 8.78 -2.19 6.13
C THR A 124 8.94 -1.43 4.81
N ARG A 125 7.94 -1.55 3.96
CA ARG A 125 7.77 -0.71 2.78
C ARG A 125 6.31 -0.35 2.63
N TYR A 126 6.03 0.94 2.67
CA TYR A 126 4.80 1.52 2.18
C TYR A 126 5.03 2.20 0.83
N ARG A 127 4.07 2.05 -0.09
CA ARG A 127 4.01 2.79 -1.35
C ARG A 127 2.59 3.24 -1.63
N SER A 128 2.44 4.38 -2.28
CA SER A 128 1.20 4.81 -2.90
C SER A 128 1.46 5.45 -4.26
N ASP A 129 0.69 5.05 -5.26
CA ASP A 129 0.68 5.63 -6.60
C ASP A 129 -0.72 6.13 -6.95
N LEU A 130 -0.90 7.44 -7.00
CA LEU A 130 -2.12 8.08 -7.46
C LEU A 130 -1.92 8.58 -8.88
N LYS A 131 -2.81 8.22 -9.79
CA LYS A 131 -2.85 8.71 -11.16
C LYS A 131 -4.21 9.33 -11.39
N MET A 132 -4.24 10.59 -11.77
CA MET A 132 -5.43 11.30 -12.20
C MET A 132 -5.27 11.65 -13.67
N GLY A 133 -6.35 11.64 -14.44
CA GLY A 133 -6.26 12.01 -15.83
C GLY A 133 -7.56 12.50 -16.41
N TYR A 134 -7.42 13.20 -17.53
CA TYR A 134 -8.50 13.69 -18.35
C TYR A 134 -8.28 13.20 -19.78
N GLU A 135 -9.27 12.53 -20.36
CA GLU A 135 -9.27 12.05 -21.74
C GLU A 135 -10.37 12.77 -22.50
N ASP A 136 -10.02 13.35 -23.66
CA ASP A 136 -10.96 13.85 -24.65
C ASP A 136 -10.87 12.96 -25.90
N GLN A 137 -12.02 12.62 -26.46
CA GLN A 137 -12.15 12.02 -27.77
C GLN A 137 -13.13 12.84 -28.62
N TYR A 138 -12.65 13.27 -29.79
CA TYR A 138 -13.45 13.91 -30.83
C TYR A 138 -13.47 13.05 -32.09
N VAL A 139 -14.64 12.88 -32.70
CA VAL A 139 -14.84 12.19 -33.97
C VAL A 139 -15.50 13.15 -34.95
N ASP A 140 -14.80 13.48 -36.03
CA ASP A 140 -15.32 14.23 -37.16
C ASP A 140 -16.08 13.28 -38.10
N LYS A 141 -17.40 13.43 -38.16
CA LYS A 141 -18.30 12.64 -39.01
C LYS A 141 -18.53 13.28 -40.38
N SER A 142 -18.06 14.50 -40.59
CA SER A 142 -18.21 15.23 -41.87
C SER A 142 -17.28 14.71 -42.97
N VAL A 143 -16.21 14.00 -42.60
CA VAL A 143 -15.24 13.41 -43.52
C VAL A 143 -15.40 11.89 -43.62
N THR A 144 -15.07 11.32 -44.78
CA THR A 144 -15.06 9.86 -45.02
C THR A 144 -13.66 9.41 -45.46
N PRO A 145 -13.00 8.48 -44.73
CA PRO A 145 -13.46 7.88 -43.46
C PRO A 145 -13.49 8.93 -42.33
N HIS A 146 -14.37 8.72 -41.36
CA HIS A 146 -14.45 9.58 -40.16
C HIS A 146 -13.08 9.67 -39.48
N LYS A 147 -12.73 10.88 -39.02
CA LYS A 147 -11.44 11.12 -38.37
C LYS A 147 -11.63 11.20 -36.86
N THR A 148 -10.86 10.42 -36.11
CA THR A 148 -10.87 10.45 -34.64
C THR A 148 -9.61 11.11 -34.12
N SER A 149 -9.77 12.07 -33.22
CA SER A 149 -8.69 12.68 -32.43
C SER A 149 -8.90 12.34 -30.96
N LYS A 150 -7.80 12.07 -30.25
CA LYS A 150 -7.77 11.83 -28.82
C LYS A 150 -6.68 12.66 -28.16
N SER A 151 -7.00 13.23 -27.02
CA SER A 151 -6.05 13.92 -26.16
C SER A 151 -6.17 13.40 -24.74
N GLU A 152 -5.03 13.17 -24.07
CA GLU A 152 -4.98 12.72 -22.69
C GLU A 152 -3.98 13.55 -21.90
N ILE A 153 -4.41 14.04 -20.75
CA ILE A 153 -3.57 14.66 -19.74
C ILE A 153 -3.61 13.77 -18.51
N ALA A 154 -2.45 13.36 -18.00
CA ALA A 154 -2.33 12.55 -16.80
C ALA A 154 -1.35 13.18 -15.80
N LEU A 155 -1.78 13.27 -14.55
CA LEU A 155 -0.96 13.58 -13.39
C LEU A 155 -0.73 12.28 -12.61
N LYS A 156 0.51 11.96 -12.30
CA LYS A 156 0.88 10.90 -11.36
C LYS A 156 1.46 11.53 -10.10
N TYR A 157 1.18 10.97 -8.93
CA TYR A 157 1.73 11.32 -7.63
C TYR A 157 2.17 10.03 -6.96
N ASP A 158 3.47 9.87 -6.71
CA ASP A 158 4.05 8.73 -6.02
C ASP A 158 4.56 9.14 -4.63
N SER A 159 4.28 8.34 -3.61
CA SER A 159 4.87 8.50 -2.28
C SER A 159 5.23 7.15 -1.67
N GLY A 160 6.19 7.14 -0.75
CA GLY A 160 6.58 5.92 -0.08
C GLY A 160 7.53 6.11 1.09
N ILE A 161 7.58 5.08 1.93
CA ILE A 161 8.43 5.02 3.12
C ILE A 161 9.03 3.62 3.19
N HIS A 162 10.34 3.53 3.38
CA HIS A 162 11.04 2.29 3.71
C HIS A 162 11.68 2.41 5.07
N ASP A 163 11.44 1.44 5.95
CA ASP A 163 12.08 1.42 7.26
C ASP A 163 12.89 0.14 7.46
N TRP A 164 14.08 0.32 8.03
CA TRP A 164 14.87 -0.76 8.60
C TRP A 164 14.89 -0.61 10.11
N THR A 165 14.35 -1.59 10.82
CA THR A 165 14.19 -1.54 12.27
C THR A 165 15.00 -2.65 12.94
N ALA A 166 15.74 -2.28 13.98
CA ALA A 166 16.40 -3.21 14.89
C ALA A 166 15.94 -2.92 16.32
N LYS A 167 15.44 -3.96 16.99
CA LYS A 167 14.87 -3.87 18.33
C LYS A 167 15.44 -4.96 19.23
N VAL A 168 15.71 -4.62 20.48
CA VAL A 168 15.98 -5.58 21.54
C VAL A 168 15.13 -5.25 22.76
N ASP A 169 14.42 -6.25 23.27
CA ASP A 169 13.58 -6.17 24.47
C ASP A 169 14.02 -7.25 25.46
N PHE A 170 13.91 -6.93 26.74
CA PHE A 170 14.19 -7.82 27.85
C PHE A 170 13.01 -7.85 28.81
N ASP A 171 12.59 -9.05 29.19
CA ASP A 171 11.66 -9.28 30.30
C ASP A 171 12.46 -9.93 31.44
N TYR A 172 12.57 -9.24 32.56
CA TYR A 172 13.30 -9.68 33.75
C TYR A 172 12.34 -9.83 34.94
N THR A 173 12.23 -11.03 35.48
CA THR A 173 11.38 -11.35 36.63
C THR A 173 12.25 -11.73 37.83
N PRO A 174 12.79 -10.75 38.59
CA PRO A 174 13.64 -11.00 39.75
C PRO A 174 12.93 -11.84 40.83
N GLY A 175 11.61 -11.72 40.98
CA GLY A 175 10.79 -12.51 41.90
C GLY A 175 9.33 -12.60 41.45
N PRO A 176 8.48 -13.39 42.12
CA PRO A 176 7.10 -13.64 41.69
C PRO A 176 6.18 -12.42 41.67
N SER A 177 6.56 -11.34 42.37
CA SER A 177 5.80 -10.10 42.51
C SER A 177 6.51 -8.91 41.88
N HIS A 178 7.54 -9.14 41.04
CA HIS A 178 8.39 -8.09 40.49
C HIS A 178 8.75 -8.42 39.04
N ASP A 179 8.26 -7.60 38.10
CA ASP A 179 8.50 -7.73 36.67
C ASP A 179 9.07 -6.42 36.12
N ILE A 180 10.26 -6.50 35.53
CA ILE A 180 10.94 -5.36 34.90
C ILE A 180 11.03 -5.63 33.40
N LYS A 181 10.59 -4.67 32.59
CA LYS A 181 10.73 -4.71 31.13
C LYS A 181 11.55 -3.54 30.66
N PHE A 182 12.48 -3.78 29.76
CA PHE A 182 13.27 -2.70 29.19
C PHE A 182 13.71 -3.07 27.78
N GLY A 183 13.98 -2.05 26.98
CA GLY A 183 14.36 -2.29 25.60
C GLY A 183 14.81 -1.04 24.89
N THR A 184 15.37 -1.25 23.70
CA THR A 184 15.76 -0.19 22.79
C THR A 184 15.39 -0.57 21.37
N ASN A 185 14.92 0.42 20.63
CA ASN A 185 14.54 0.33 19.23
C ASN A 185 15.29 1.39 18.44
N TYR A 186 15.73 1.02 17.24
CA TYR A 186 16.30 1.92 16.27
C TYR A 186 15.65 1.69 14.92
N THR A 187 15.18 2.75 14.28
CA THR A 187 14.59 2.71 12.95
C THR A 187 15.32 3.69 12.03
N TYR A 188 15.74 3.20 10.87
CA TYR A 188 16.25 4.02 9.77
C TYR A 188 15.18 4.18 8.71
N HIS A 189 14.68 5.39 8.56
CA HIS A 189 13.62 5.75 7.62
C HIS A 189 14.23 6.28 6.31
N THR A 190 13.67 5.84 5.19
CA THR A 190 13.87 6.43 3.87
C THR A 190 12.53 6.87 3.32
N PHE A 191 12.23 8.15 3.42
CA PHE A 191 11.05 8.78 2.84
C PHE A 191 11.32 9.11 1.38
N SER A 192 10.34 8.84 0.52
CA SER A 192 10.28 9.32 -0.86
C SER A 192 9.05 10.23 -0.98
N PRO A 193 9.17 11.50 -0.55
CA PRO A 193 8.06 12.44 -0.56
C PRO A 193 7.82 12.94 -1.98
N ASP A 194 6.67 12.55 -2.55
CA ASP A 194 6.05 13.16 -3.72
C ASP A 194 6.94 13.26 -4.98
N VAL A 195 6.86 12.23 -5.83
CA VAL A 195 7.25 12.34 -7.23
C VAL A 195 5.99 12.53 -8.05
N SER A 196 5.80 13.74 -8.56
CA SER A 196 4.71 14.10 -9.44
C SER A 196 5.16 14.08 -10.90
N SER A 197 4.39 13.46 -11.79
CA SER A 197 4.69 13.51 -13.24
C SER A 197 3.48 13.94 -14.05
N ILE A 198 3.69 14.81 -15.02
CA ILE A 198 2.66 15.25 -15.97
C ILE A 198 2.97 14.65 -17.33
N LYS A 199 2.00 13.96 -17.91
CA LYS A 199 2.04 13.44 -19.28
C LYS A 199 0.91 14.05 -20.09
N VAL A 200 1.24 14.60 -21.25
CA VAL A 200 0.28 15.08 -22.25
C VAL A 200 0.52 14.30 -23.53
N ASN A 201 -0.47 13.52 -23.96
CA ASN A 201 -0.46 12.77 -25.20
C ASN A 201 -1.59 13.25 -26.09
N ASP A 202 -1.26 13.64 -27.32
CA ASP A 202 -2.23 14.00 -28.35
C ASP A 202 -1.94 13.24 -29.64
N THR A 203 -3.00 12.95 -30.38
CA THR A 203 -2.95 12.36 -31.71
C THR A 203 -2.77 13.38 -32.83
N ASP A 204 -2.98 14.68 -32.58
CA ASP A 204 -2.64 15.72 -33.53
C ASP A 204 -1.10 15.89 -33.59
N PRO A 205 -0.48 15.70 -34.77
CA PRO A 205 0.97 15.82 -34.93
C PRO A 205 1.51 17.22 -34.63
N ASN A 206 0.67 18.25 -34.54
CA ASN A 206 1.06 19.62 -34.21
C ASN A 206 1.11 19.90 -32.70
N THR A 207 0.58 19.02 -31.85
CA THR A 207 0.60 19.20 -30.39
C THR A 207 1.89 18.63 -29.80
N GLN A 208 2.56 19.41 -28.95
CA GLN A 208 3.76 18.94 -28.26
C GLN A 208 3.40 17.93 -27.17
N LYS A 209 4.05 16.77 -27.19
CA LYS A 209 3.99 15.81 -26.08
C LYS A 209 4.83 16.34 -24.92
N ILE A 210 4.25 16.37 -23.73
CA ILE A 210 4.93 16.79 -22.50
C ILE A 210 5.08 15.56 -21.61
N ASP A 211 6.30 15.28 -21.14
CA ASP A 211 6.59 14.27 -20.12
C ASP A 211 7.56 14.89 -19.12
N THR A 212 7.04 15.38 -18.00
CA THR A 212 7.83 16.08 -16.98
C THR A 212 7.66 15.40 -15.64
N ILE A 213 8.77 15.25 -14.91
CA ILE A 213 8.80 14.71 -13.55
C ILE A 213 9.30 15.82 -12.63
N VAL A 214 8.54 16.12 -11.58
CA VAL A 214 8.87 17.07 -10.52
C VAL A 214 8.68 16.35 -9.20
N GLY A 215 9.67 16.38 -8.31
CA GLY A 215 9.51 15.74 -7.01
C GLY A 215 10.60 16.12 -6.05
N SER A 216 10.36 15.81 -4.78
CA SER A 216 11.36 16.04 -3.74
C SER A 216 12.37 14.88 -3.73
N PRO A 217 13.65 15.15 -3.40
CA PRO A 217 14.61 14.08 -3.19
C PRO A 217 14.20 13.21 -2.00
N LYS A 218 14.78 12.01 -1.92
CA LYS A 218 14.60 11.13 -0.76
C LYS A 218 15.10 11.82 0.51
N VAL A 219 14.35 11.66 1.59
CA VAL A 219 14.72 12.14 2.93
C VAL A 219 15.05 10.95 3.80
N TYR A 220 16.19 11.01 4.47
CA TYR A 220 16.66 9.96 5.36
C TYR A 220 16.53 10.43 6.81
N ALA A 221 16.02 9.58 7.70
CA ALA A 221 15.89 9.91 9.11
C ALA A 221 16.24 8.73 10.00
N HIS A 222 16.62 9.05 11.23
CA HIS A 222 16.99 8.09 12.26
C HIS A 222 16.07 8.32 13.46
N GLU A 223 15.42 7.26 13.92
CA GLU A 223 14.61 7.25 15.14
C GLU A 223 15.23 6.28 16.14
N THR A 224 15.32 6.69 17.40
CA THR A 224 15.78 5.83 18.50
C THR A 224 14.85 6.00 19.68
N MET A 225 14.44 4.89 20.27
CA MET A 225 13.57 4.85 21.46
C MET A 225 14.15 3.86 22.46
N SER A 226 14.16 4.25 23.73
CA SER A 226 14.50 3.36 24.85
C SER A 226 13.45 3.48 25.94
N TYR A 227 13.22 2.39 26.68
CA TYR A 227 12.27 2.38 27.78
C TYR A 227 12.72 1.45 28.90
N ILE A 228 12.18 1.71 30.09
CA ILE A 228 12.19 0.82 31.25
C ILE A 228 10.84 0.94 31.95
N GLU A 229 10.28 -0.20 32.32
CA GLU A 229 9.01 -0.36 33.03
C GLU A 229 9.27 -1.30 34.21
N ASP A 230 8.73 -0.97 35.38
CA ASP A 230 8.80 -1.80 36.58
C ASP A 230 7.39 -1.99 37.14
N ASN A 231 6.97 -3.25 37.31
CA ASN A 231 5.70 -3.66 37.89
C ASN A 231 5.95 -4.45 39.18
N ILE A 232 5.44 -3.93 40.30
CA ILE A 232 5.60 -4.51 41.62
C ILE A 232 4.20 -4.79 42.21
N ALA A 233 3.91 -6.06 42.48
CA ALA A 233 2.69 -6.45 43.18
C ALA A 233 2.90 -6.36 44.69
N LEU A 234 2.15 -5.47 45.34
CA LEU A 234 2.20 -5.22 46.79
C LEU A 234 1.09 -5.98 47.53
N GLY A 235 1.06 -7.32 47.40
CA GLY A 235 0.11 -8.21 48.11
C GLY A 235 -1.35 -8.19 47.61
N GLU A 236 -2.16 -9.16 48.06
CA GLU A 236 -3.63 -9.08 47.97
C GLU A 236 -4.13 -8.14 49.10
N LEU A 237 -4.97 -7.16 48.74
CA LEU A 237 -5.72 -6.34 49.70
C LEU A 237 -6.83 -7.17 50.37
#